data_AF-A0A6A6Y2J6-F1
#
_entry.id   AF-A0A6A6Y2J6-F1
#
_cell.length_a   1.000
_cell.length_b   1.000
_cell.length_c   1.000
_cell.angle_alpha   90.00
_cell.angle_beta   90.00
_cell.angle_gamma   90.00
#
_symmetry.space_group_name_H-M   'P 1'
#
loop_
_entity.id
_entity.type
_entity.pdbx_description
1 polymer ?
#
loop_
_entity_poly.entity_id
_entity_poly.type
_entity_poly.pdbx_seq_one_letter_code
_entity_poly.pdbx_strand_id
1 'polypeptide(L)'
;MQHGLEVLKAPDLLSSMNMTVQEDRATLDGASVDTVRDVFKAWVEGDEAKEELSEAPYPGPFWYARYTYCVHVDAAALESVARAALEDAKRQEAVAQRAEAAGRPVPQLRSRDVGRIGFVNLVRLRLRNVVDDTGPEVDPEDEEHDEDEGDENAVRIPLVSLDPERYAELFSHATFDGLRSHRRKGDGVSLVG
;
A
#
# COMPACT_ATOMS: atom_id res chain seq x y z
N MET A 1 8.18 -3.91 -16.67
CA MET A 1 6.71 -3.80 -16.87
C MET A 1 6.19 -4.88 -17.82
N GLN A 2 6.67 -4.95 -19.07
CA GLN A 2 6.26 -5.96 -20.07
C GLN A 2 6.37 -7.41 -19.56
N HIS A 3 7.49 -7.75 -18.92
CA HIS A 3 7.69 -9.08 -18.35
C HIS A 3 6.70 -9.45 -17.23
N GLY A 4 6.22 -8.46 -16.46
CA GLY A 4 5.19 -8.70 -15.43
C GLY A 4 3.82 -9.00 -16.04
N LEU A 5 3.46 -8.29 -17.11
CA LEU A 5 2.22 -8.51 -17.85
C LEU A 5 2.23 -9.82 -18.65
N GLU A 6 3.40 -10.25 -19.14
CA GLU A 6 3.59 -11.58 -19.73
C GLU A 6 3.34 -12.70 -18.71
N VAL A 7 3.84 -12.56 -17.49
CA VAL A 7 3.60 -13.51 -16.39
C VAL A 7 2.12 -13.57 -16.02
N LEU A 8 1.43 -12.43 -16.05
CA LEU A 8 -0.01 -12.32 -15.78
C LEU A 8 -0.90 -12.65 -16.99
N LYS A 9 -0.32 -12.99 -18.15
CA LYS A 9 -1.02 -13.24 -19.42
C LYS A 9 -1.97 -12.11 -19.84
N ALA A 10 -1.63 -10.87 -19.50
CA ALA A 10 -2.40 -9.68 -19.86
C ALA A 10 -1.57 -8.67 -20.67
N PRO A 11 -0.89 -9.09 -21.75
CA PRO A 11 -0.05 -8.19 -22.56
C PRO A 11 -0.86 -7.13 -23.33
N ASP A 12 -2.15 -7.37 -23.51
CA ASP A 12 -3.14 -6.45 -24.12
C ASP A 12 -3.45 -5.25 -23.21
N LEU A 13 -3.28 -5.38 -21.89
CA LEU A 13 -3.39 -4.25 -20.96
C LEU A 13 -2.28 -3.21 -21.15
N LEU A 14 -1.17 -3.59 -21.78
CA LEU A 14 -0.04 -2.68 -21.99
C LEU A 14 -0.40 -1.52 -22.91
N SER A 15 -1.35 -1.71 -23.84
CA SER A 15 -1.86 -0.64 -24.72
C SER A 15 -2.96 0.21 -24.09
N SER A 16 -3.55 -0.20 -22.96
CA SER A 16 -4.57 0.57 -22.22
C SER A 16 -4.05 1.16 -20.90
N MET A 17 -2.87 0.72 -20.42
CA MET A 17 -2.23 1.30 -19.24
C MET A 17 -1.61 2.67 -19.59
N ASN A 18 -2.34 3.73 -19.29
CA ASN A 18 -1.79 5.08 -19.24
C ASN A 18 -1.21 5.31 -17.85
N MET A 19 0.11 5.22 -17.70
CA MET A 19 0.79 5.45 -16.44
C MET A 19 1.20 6.92 -16.34
N THR A 20 0.42 7.70 -15.61
CA THR A 20 0.76 9.10 -15.27
C THR A 20 1.76 9.08 -14.12
N VAL A 21 3.01 9.49 -14.39
CA VAL A 21 4.02 9.69 -13.35
C VAL A 21 4.17 11.18 -13.12
N GLN A 22 3.78 11.64 -11.94
CA GLN A 22 4.03 13.00 -11.50
C GLN A 22 5.31 13.02 -10.66
N GLU A 23 6.38 13.60 -11.21
CA GLU A 23 7.65 13.77 -10.50
C GLU A 23 7.64 15.09 -9.72
N ASP A 24 7.34 15.03 -8.42
CA ASP A 24 7.48 16.17 -7.50
C ASP A 24 8.41 15.83 -6.33
N ARG A 25 9.69 15.72 -6.67
CA ARG A 25 10.72 15.41 -5.67
C ARG A 25 10.87 16.53 -4.63
N ALA A 26 10.64 17.77 -5.00
CA ALA A 26 10.87 18.91 -4.10
C ALA A 26 9.92 18.90 -2.90
N THR A 27 8.69 18.41 -3.08
CA THR A 27 7.70 18.32 -2.01
C THR A 27 7.64 16.94 -1.34
N LEU A 28 7.96 15.86 -2.07
CA LEU A 28 7.77 14.48 -1.58
C LEU A 28 9.02 13.84 -0.97
N ASP A 29 10.23 14.34 -1.26
CA ASP A 29 11.47 13.76 -0.73
C ASP A 29 11.58 14.02 0.78
N GLY A 30 11.49 12.94 1.58
CA GLY A 30 11.45 13.02 3.04
C GLY A 30 10.14 13.52 3.63
N ALA A 31 9.07 13.59 2.84
CA ALA A 31 7.75 13.99 3.31
C ALA A 31 7.21 13.05 4.40
N SER A 32 6.48 13.63 5.35
CA SER A 32 5.77 12.86 6.36
C SER A 32 4.55 12.14 5.76
N VAL A 33 4.04 11.12 6.45
CA VAL A 33 2.78 10.45 6.08
C VAL A 33 1.64 11.45 5.96
N ASP A 34 1.55 12.43 6.87
CA ASP A 34 0.50 13.45 6.84
C ASP A 34 0.63 14.37 5.63
N THR A 35 1.86 14.78 5.28
CA THR A 35 2.10 15.57 4.06
C THR A 35 1.65 14.81 2.81
N VAL A 36 1.99 13.52 2.70
CA VAL A 36 1.57 12.68 1.57
C VAL A 36 0.04 12.52 1.55
N ARG A 37 -0.58 12.38 2.72
CA ARG A 37 -2.04 12.31 2.88
C ARG A 37 -2.71 13.58 2.38
N ASP A 38 -2.18 14.76 2.71
CA ASP A 38 -2.74 16.04 2.29
C ASP A 38 -2.60 16.26 0.78
N VAL A 39 -1.45 15.91 0.20
CA VAL A 39 -1.23 15.93 -1.26
C VAL A 39 -2.21 14.98 -1.96
N PHE A 40 -2.39 13.77 -1.42
CA PHE A 40 -3.32 12.80 -1.97
C PHE A 40 -4.77 13.28 -1.86
N LYS A 41 -5.16 13.89 -0.73
CA LYS A 41 -6.49 14.51 -0.56
C LYS A 41 -6.74 15.58 -1.62
N ALA A 42 -5.78 16.48 -1.83
CA ALA A 42 -5.88 17.52 -2.85
C ALA A 42 -6.04 16.95 -4.27
N TRP A 43 -5.36 15.84 -4.58
CA TRP A 43 -5.55 15.13 -5.85
C TRP A 43 -6.94 14.53 -5.99
N VAL A 44 -7.46 13.84 -4.96
CA VAL A 44 -8.81 13.26 -4.97
C VAL A 44 -9.90 14.33 -5.15
N GLU A 45 -9.69 15.53 -4.62
CA GLU A 45 -10.58 16.67 -4.76
C GLU A 45 -10.40 17.44 -6.08
N GLY A 46 -9.35 17.14 -6.84
CA GLY A 46 -9.01 17.79 -8.11
C GLY A 46 -9.87 17.35 -9.29
N ASP A 47 -9.81 18.12 -10.37
CA ASP A 47 -10.63 17.91 -11.57
C ASP A 47 -10.32 16.55 -12.25
N GLU A 48 -9.05 16.14 -12.27
CA GLU A 48 -8.62 14.85 -12.84
C GLU A 48 -9.33 13.67 -12.15
N ALA A 49 -9.28 13.59 -10.82
CA ALA A 49 -9.90 12.50 -10.07
C ALA A 49 -11.43 12.53 -10.18
N LYS A 50 -12.04 13.73 -10.23
CA LYS A 50 -13.48 13.91 -10.43
C LYS A 50 -13.94 13.45 -11.82
N GLU A 51 -13.16 13.76 -12.86
CA GLU A 51 -13.43 13.31 -14.21
C GLU A 51 -13.33 11.78 -14.31
N GLU A 52 -12.25 11.18 -13.77
CA GLU A 52 -12.11 9.71 -13.71
C GLU A 52 -13.27 9.04 -12.95
N LEU A 53 -13.72 9.63 -11.84
CA LEU A 53 -14.85 9.14 -11.05
C LEU A 53 -16.19 9.27 -11.78
N SER A 54 -16.35 10.26 -12.65
CA SER A 54 -17.61 10.49 -13.37
C SER A 54 -17.94 9.37 -14.36
N GLU A 55 -16.93 8.68 -14.87
CA GLU A 55 -17.06 7.51 -15.76
C GLU A 55 -17.18 6.19 -14.99
N ALA A 56 -17.07 6.21 -13.67
CA ALA A 56 -17.01 5.01 -12.85
C ALA A 56 -18.41 4.37 -12.63
N PRO A 57 -18.51 3.03 -12.53
CA PRO A 57 -19.80 2.35 -12.39
C PRO A 57 -20.61 2.69 -11.13
N TYR A 58 -19.95 3.14 -10.07
CA TYR A 58 -20.54 3.48 -8.77
C TYR A 58 -20.20 4.92 -8.41
N PRO A 59 -21.18 5.73 -7.97
CA PRO A 59 -20.93 7.10 -7.61
C PRO A 59 -20.15 7.20 -6.30
N GLY A 60 -19.08 8.00 -6.31
CA GLY A 60 -18.36 8.44 -5.12
C GLY A 60 -17.03 7.70 -4.87
N PRO A 61 -16.04 8.40 -4.29
CA PRO A 61 -14.67 7.89 -4.12
C PRO A 61 -14.55 6.70 -3.17
N PHE A 62 -15.51 6.54 -2.25
CA PHE A 62 -15.54 5.48 -1.24
C PHE A 62 -15.44 4.07 -1.82
N TRP A 63 -16.02 3.86 -3.01
CA TRP A 63 -16.13 2.52 -3.61
C TRP A 63 -14.84 2.02 -4.22
N TYR A 64 -13.82 2.87 -4.32
CA TYR A 64 -12.60 2.56 -5.04
C TYR A 64 -11.38 2.82 -4.16
N ALA A 65 -10.54 1.79 -4.06
CA ALA A 65 -9.31 1.86 -3.29
C ALA A 65 -8.41 3.03 -3.75
N ARG A 66 -8.38 3.33 -5.06
CA ARG A 66 -7.60 4.43 -5.64
C ARG A 66 -7.92 5.81 -5.07
N TYR A 67 -9.16 6.08 -4.65
CA TYR A 67 -9.54 7.39 -4.09
C TYR A 67 -9.67 7.35 -2.56
N THR A 68 -9.43 6.20 -1.95
CA THR A 68 -9.54 6.00 -0.50
C THR A 68 -8.18 5.75 0.16
N TYR A 69 -7.24 5.17 -0.58
CA TYR A 69 -5.92 4.82 -0.09
C TYR A 69 -4.82 5.25 -1.05
N CYS A 70 -3.68 5.63 -0.49
CA CYS A 70 -2.43 5.77 -1.23
C CYS A 70 -1.33 4.92 -0.58
N VAL A 71 -0.34 4.55 -1.39
CA VAL A 71 0.83 3.81 -0.91
C VAL A 71 1.97 4.79 -0.70
N HIS A 72 2.41 4.91 0.54
CA HIS A 72 3.57 5.71 0.92
C HIS A 72 4.80 4.81 1.10
N VAL A 73 5.89 5.19 0.43
CA VAL A 73 7.16 4.46 0.43
C VAL A 73 8.26 5.34 0.99
N ASP A 74 8.54 5.20 2.29
CA ASP A 74 9.61 5.90 2.98
C ASP A 74 10.96 5.15 2.90
N ALA A 75 12.01 5.75 3.47
CA ALA A 75 13.33 5.14 3.54
C ALA A 75 13.32 3.76 4.24
N ALA A 76 12.50 3.58 5.28
CA ALA A 76 12.43 2.34 6.03
C ALA A 76 11.74 1.23 5.21
N ALA A 77 10.70 1.58 4.45
CA ALA A 77 10.04 0.70 3.50
C ALA A 77 11.03 0.25 2.41
N LEU A 78 11.75 1.18 1.79
CA LEU A 78 12.78 0.88 0.79
C LEU A 78 13.89 -0.01 1.36
N GLU A 79 14.41 0.30 2.55
CA GLU A 79 15.42 -0.51 3.21
C GLU A 79 14.90 -1.92 3.50
N SER A 80 13.64 -2.06 3.91
CA SER A 80 13.04 -3.36 4.18
C SER A 80 13.00 -4.24 2.94
N VAL A 81 12.67 -3.67 1.77
CA VAL A 81 12.63 -4.37 0.48
C VAL A 81 14.04 -4.73 0.02
N ALA A 82 15.00 -3.81 0.17
CA ALA A 82 16.40 -4.05 -0.18
C ALA A 82 17.01 -5.19 0.66
N ARG A 83 16.74 -5.17 1.97
CA ARG A 83 17.18 -6.23 2.90
C ARG A 83 16.55 -7.57 2.55
N ALA A 84 15.24 -7.59 2.32
CA ALA A 84 14.49 -8.75 1.86
C ALA A 84 15.10 -9.39 0.60
N ALA A 85 15.39 -8.58 -0.42
CA ALA A 85 15.99 -9.05 -1.67
C ALA A 85 17.39 -9.65 -1.44
N LEU A 86 18.21 -9.03 -0.60
CA LEU A 86 19.54 -9.53 -0.26
C LEU A 86 19.48 -10.88 0.48
N GLU A 87 18.54 -11.02 1.42
CA GLU A 87 18.35 -12.27 2.16
C GLU A 87 17.86 -13.39 1.24
N ASP A 88 16.98 -13.10 0.29
CA ASP A 88 16.53 -14.08 -0.69
C ASP A 88 17.68 -14.54 -1.59
N ALA A 89 18.51 -13.61 -2.09
CA ALA A 89 19.68 -13.94 -2.89
C ALA A 89 20.66 -14.88 -2.16
N LYS A 90 20.99 -14.55 -0.90
CA LYS A 90 21.86 -15.41 -0.07
C LYS A 90 21.28 -16.81 0.13
N ARG A 91 19.95 -16.92 0.29
CA ARG A 91 19.27 -18.20 0.42
C ARG A 91 19.34 -19.01 -0.86
N GLN A 92 19.08 -18.37 -2.01
CA GLN A 92 19.17 -19.03 -3.31
C GLN A 92 20.57 -19.59 -3.55
N GLU A 93 21.60 -18.80 -3.22
CA GLU A 93 23.00 -19.23 -3.30
C GLU A 93 23.29 -20.43 -2.38
N ALA A 94 22.88 -20.38 -1.11
CA ALA A 94 23.06 -21.48 -0.17
C ALA A 94 22.35 -22.78 -0.64
N VAL A 95 21.17 -22.65 -1.24
CA VAL A 95 20.45 -23.79 -1.81
C VAL A 95 21.15 -24.34 -3.05
N ALA A 96 21.69 -23.48 -3.91
CA ALA A 96 22.48 -23.89 -5.06
C ALA A 96 23.74 -24.65 -4.63
N GLN A 97 24.51 -24.12 -3.67
CA GLN A 97 25.71 -24.78 -3.13
C GLN A 97 25.39 -26.15 -2.51
N ARG A 98 24.26 -26.25 -1.79
CA ARG A 98 23.82 -27.54 -1.20
C ARG A 98 23.39 -28.55 -2.26
N ALA A 99 22.72 -28.10 -3.31
CA ALA A 99 22.32 -28.98 -4.42
C ALA A 99 23.54 -29.49 -5.18
N GLU A 100 24.51 -28.61 -5.45
CA GLU A 100 25.79 -28.95 -6.07
C GLU A 100 26.58 -29.97 -5.24
N ALA A 101 26.75 -29.73 -3.94
CA ALA A 101 27.42 -30.65 -3.02
C ALA A 101 26.74 -32.03 -2.95
N ALA A 102 25.43 -32.10 -3.22
CA ALA A 102 24.66 -33.33 -3.24
C ALA A 102 24.61 -34.02 -4.62
N GLY A 103 25.23 -33.44 -5.66
CA GLY A 103 25.12 -33.92 -7.04
C GLY A 103 23.69 -33.88 -7.59
N ARG A 104 22.84 -33.00 -7.06
CA ARG A 104 21.43 -32.85 -7.44
C ARG A 104 21.24 -31.58 -8.28
N PRO A 105 20.25 -31.56 -9.19
CA PRO A 105 19.88 -30.33 -9.86
C PRO A 105 19.42 -29.29 -8.84
N VAL A 106 19.79 -28.02 -9.06
CA VAL A 106 19.37 -26.90 -8.20
C VAL A 106 17.85 -26.81 -8.22
N PRO A 107 17.17 -26.98 -7.07
CA PRO A 107 15.73 -26.84 -7.04
C PRO A 107 15.37 -25.37 -7.28
N GLN A 108 14.41 -25.13 -8.20
CA GLN A 108 13.80 -23.82 -8.29
C GLN A 108 13.00 -23.57 -7.01
N LEU A 109 13.55 -22.73 -6.13
CA LEU A 109 12.81 -22.21 -4.98
C LEU A 109 11.63 -21.41 -5.54
N ARG A 110 10.42 -21.96 -5.42
CA ARG A 110 9.21 -21.15 -5.64
C ARG A 110 9.19 -20.11 -4.53
N SER A 111 9.35 -18.84 -4.88
CA SER A 111 9.19 -17.71 -3.96
C SER A 111 7.79 -17.78 -3.36
N ARG A 112 7.68 -18.41 -2.20
CA ARG A 112 6.43 -18.60 -1.44
C ARG A 112 6.49 -17.95 -0.06
N ASP A 113 7.60 -17.29 0.27
CA ASP A 113 7.72 -16.60 1.56
C ASP A 113 7.12 -15.20 1.46
N VAL A 114 5.78 -15.20 1.54
CA VAL A 114 4.90 -14.03 1.67
C VAL A 114 5.43 -13.07 2.76
N GLY A 115 6.07 -13.58 3.83
CA GLY A 115 6.60 -12.75 4.92
C GLY A 115 7.93 -12.01 4.66
N ARG A 116 8.56 -12.13 3.48
CA ARG A 116 9.96 -11.71 3.29
C ARG A 116 10.20 -10.69 2.18
N ILE A 117 9.19 -10.02 1.64
CA ILE A 117 9.37 -9.08 0.51
C ILE A 117 9.61 -7.62 0.99
N GLY A 118 9.52 -7.38 2.30
CA GLY A 118 9.53 -6.03 2.87
C GLY A 118 8.11 -5.51 3.11
N PHE A 119 8.01 -4.26 3.55
CA PHE A 119 6.74 -3.59 3.84
C PHE A 119 6.64 -2.25 3.10
N VAL A 120 5.41 -1.75 3.02
CA VAL A 120 5.11 -0.36 2.65
C VAL A 120 4.05 0.20 3.59
N ASN A 121 3.87 1.51 3.58
CA ASN A 121 2.81 2.16 4.35
C ASN A 121 1.57 2.32 3.47
N LEU A 122 0.46 1.72 3.85
CA LEU A 122 -0.85 2.00 3.26
C LEU A 122 -1.49 3.14 4.05
N VAL A 123 -1.70 4.27 3.40
CA VAL A 123 -2.27 5.49 3.99
C VAL A 123 -3.71 5.60 3.55
N ARG A 124 -4.59 5.94 4.48
CA ARG A 124 -6.03 6.02 4.29
C ARG A 124 -6.51 7.46 4.41
N LEU A 125 -7.40 7.87 3.50
CA LEU A 125 -8.20 9.09 3.67
C LEU A 125 -9.42 8.82 4.56
N ARG A 126 -9.66 9.68 5.55
CA ARG A 126 -10.94 9.69 6.28
C ARG A 126 -11.99 10.38 5.42
N LEU A 127 -12.98 9.61 4.97
CA LEU A 127 -14.04 10.07 4.08
C LEU A 127 -15.03 11.07 4.69
N ARG A 128 -14.99 11.34 6.00
CA ARG A 128 -15.77 12.44 6.58
C ARG A 128 -15.47 13.79 5.92
N ASN A 129 -14.31 13.93 5.28
CA ASN A 129 -13.87 15.16 4.64
C ASN A 129 -14.26 15.30 3.16
N VAL A 130 -14.95 14.31 2.57
CA VAL A 130 -15.25 14.27 1.12
C VAL A 130 -16.76 14.31 0.83
N VAL A 131 -17.61 14.16 1.85
CA VAL A 131 -19.05 14.32 1.70
C VAL A 131 -19.37 15.79 1.93
N ASP A 132 -19.81 16.46 0.87
CA ASP A 132 -20.30 17.83 0.92
C ASP A 132 -21.36 17.99 2.02
N ASP A 133 -21.16 19.07 2.75
CA ASP A 133 -21.88 19.53 3.93
C ASP A 133 -23.37 19.76 3.65
N THR A 134 -24.15 18.68 3.72
CA THR A 134 -25.63 18.72 3.84
C THR A 134 -26.10 18.04 5.12
N GLY A 135 -25.20 17.90 6.10
CA GLY A 135 -25.55 17.57 7.47
C GLY A 135 -25.96 18.83 8.24
N PRO A 136 -26.78 18.72 9.30
CA PRO A 136 -27.07 19.87 10.16
C PRO A 136 -25.77 20.43 10.74
N GLU A 137 -25.62 21.77 10.76
CA GLU A 137 -24.50 22.50 11.38
C GLU A 137 -24.12 21.82 12.70
N VAL A 138 -22.92 21.26 12.75
CA VAL A 138 -22.33 20.72 13.97
C VAL A 138 -21.96 21.92 14.84
N ASP A 139 -22.37 21.87 16.10
CA ASP A 139 -22.11 22.89 17.11
C ASP A 139 -20.59 23.09 17.25
N PRO A 140 -20.06 24.32 17.11
CA PRO A 140 -18.62 24.59 17.23
C PRO A 140 -18.05 24.30 18.63
N GLU A 141 -18.89 23.98 19.62
CA GLU A 141 -18.44 23.57 20.96
C GLU A 141 -18.10 22.06 21.09
N ASP A 142 -18.33 21.25 20.05
CA ASP A 142 -17.97 19.81 20.01
C ASP A 142 -16.61 19.51 19.32
N GLU A 143 -15.79 20.53 19.02
CA GLU A 143 -14.42 20.38 18.47
C GLU A 143 -13.36 20.00 19.52
N GLU A 144 -13.68 19.13 20.47
CA GLU A 144 -12.65 18.46 21.28
C GLU A 144 -12.43 17.04 20.75
N HIS A 145 -11.14 16.67 20.57
CA HIS A 145 -10.60 15.35 20.18
C HIS A 145 -10.37 15.20 18.65
N ASP A 146 -9.16 15.08 18.11
CA ASP A 146 -8.01 14.28 18.55
C ASP A 146 -6.66 14.87 18.04
N GLU A 147 -5.81 15.41 18.93
CA GLU A 147 -4.44 15.85 18.58
C GLU A 147 -3.43 14.68 18.50
N ASP A 148 -3.87 13.42 18.64
CA ASP A 148 -3.04 12.19 18.54
C ASP A 148 -3.20 11.48 17.15
N GLU A 149 -3.48 12.25 16.09
CA GLU A 149 -4.02 11.77 14.81
C GLU A 149 -3.01 11.22 13.77
N GLY A 150 -1.70 11.20 14.07
CA GLY A 150 -0.67 10.88 13.07
C GLY A 150 -0.58 9.40 12.66
N ASP A 151 -0.79 8.48 13.61
CA ASP A 151 -0.46 7.04 13.44
C ASP A 151 -1.67 6.15 13.15
N GLU A 152 -2.89 6.72 13.14
CA GLU A 152 -4.13 5.96 12.95
C GLU A 152 -4.46 5.68 11.49
N ASN A 153 -4.01 6.58 10.60
CA ASN A 153 -4.42 6.60 9.20
C ASN A 153 -3.40 5.90 8.29
N ALA A 154 -2.29 5.39 8.83
CA ALA A 154 -1.32 4.60 8.10
C ALA A 154 -1.09 3.24 8.75
N VAL A 155 -0.99 2.20 7.92
CA VAL A 155 -0.67 0.85 8.36
C VAL A 155 0.48 0.29 7.53
N ARG A 156 1.49 -0.25 8.21
CA ARG A 156 2.54 -1.03 7.57
C ARG A 156 1.98 -2.38 7.15
N ILE A 157 2.05 -2.67 5.86
CA ILE A 157 1.60 -3.95 5.32
C ILE A 157 2.74 -4.61 4.55
N PRO A 158 2.83 -5.96 4.58
CA PRO A 158 3.73 -6.68 3.70
C PRO A 158 3.46 -6.31 2.23
N LEU A 159 4.52 -6.12 1.44
CA LEU A 159 4.36 -5.72 0.03
C LEU A 159 3.49 -6.72 -0.78
N VAL A 160 3.55 -8.00 -0.41
CA VAL A 160 2.73 -9.09 -0.97
C VAL A 160 1.24 -8.99 -0.70
N SER A 161 0.83 -8.13 0.24
CA SER A 161 -0.58 -7.87 0.53
C SER A 161 -1.17 -6.82 -0.42
N LEU A 162 -0.34 -6.21 -1.27
CA LEU A 162 -0.72 -5.23 -2.29
C LEU A 162 -0.74 -5.81 -3.71
N ASP A 163 -0.98 -7.11 -3.87
CA ASP A 163 -1.31 -7.62 -5.20
C ASP A 163 -2.62 -6.95 -5.70
N PRO A 164 -2.78 -6.77 -7.02
CA PRO A 164 -3.92 -6.02 -7.57
C PRO A 164 -5.29 -6.55 -7.12
N GLU A 165 -5.43 -7.87 -6.92
CA GLU A 165 -6.68 -8.49 -6.48
C GLU A 165 -6.99 -8.06 -5.03
N ARG A 166 -6.02 -8.17 -4.12
CA ARG A 166 -6.18 -7.75 -2.73
C ARG A 166 -6.30 -6.24 -2.55
N TYR A 167 -5.62 -5.46 -3.37
CA TYR A 167 -5.75 -4.01 -3.34
C TYR A 167 -7.16 -3.57 -3.71
N ALA A 168 -7.75 -4.21 -4.73
CA ALA A 168 -9.12 -3.95 -5.13
C ALA A 168 -10.14 -4.28 -4.01
N GLU A 169 -9.84 -5.24 -3.12
CA GLU A 169 -10.67 -5.62 -1.97
C GLU A 169 -10.64 -4.65 -0.77
N LEU A 170 -9.78 -3.62 -0.80
CA LEU A 170 -9.65 -2.63 0.28
C LEU A 170 -10.85 -1.67 0.41
N PHE A 171 -11.85 -1.78 -0.46
CA PHE A 171 -13.04 -0.90 -0.51
C PHE A 171 -13.91 -0.90 0.76
N SER A 172 -13.65 -1.78 1.74
CA SER A 172 -14.42 -1.83 2.99
C SER A 172 -13.60 -1.39 4.21
N HIS A 173 -14.25 -0.60 5.09
CA HIS A 173 -13.71 -0.19 6.40
C HIS A 173 -13.23 -1.40 7.22
N ALA A 174 -13.98 -2.52 7.13
CA ALA A 174 -13.68 -3.77 7.82
C ALA A 174 -12.36 -4.42 7.34
N THR A 175 -12.00 -4.24 6.05
CA THR A 175 -10.74 -4.75 5.50
C THR A 175 -9.54 -4.02 6.11
N PHE A 176 -9.62 -2.69 6.22
CA PHE A 176 -8.55 -1.87 6.82
C PHE A 176 -8.39 -2.12 8.33
N ASP A 177 -9.50 -2.20 9.08
CA ASP A 177 -9.46 -2.50 10.51
C ASP A 177 -8.97 -3.94 10.78
N GLY A 178 -9.25 -4.86 9.85
CA GLY A 178 -8.67 -6.21 9.81
C GLY A 178 -7.15 -6.19 9.64
N LEU A 179 -6.62 -5.34 8.75
CA LEU A 179 -5.17 -5.15 8.57
C LEU A 179 -4.53 -4.52 9.82
N ARG A 180 -5.18 -3.54 10.44
CA ARG A 180 -4.71 -2.92 11.70
C ARG A 180 -4.68 -3.92 12.86
N SER A 181 -5.64 -4.85 12.92
CA SER A 181 -5.73 -5.89 13.96
C SER A 181 -4.61 -6.93 13.87
N HIS A 182 -4.01 -7.15 12.69
CA HIS A 182 -2.85 -8.04 12.54
C HIS A 182 -1.57 -7.46 13.16
N ARG A 183 -1.46 -6.12 13.33
CA ARG A 183 -0.37 -5.45 14.07
C ARG A 183 -0.28 -5.92 15.52
N ARG A 184 -1.42 -5.93 16.24
CA ARG A 184 -1.45 -6.28 17.68
C ARG A 184 -1.11 -7.75 17.97
N LYS A 185 -1.28 -8.65 17.00
CA LYS A 185 -1.02 -10.09 17.20
C LYS A 185 0.40 -10.51 16.77
N GLY A 186 1.05 -9.72 15.91
CA GLY A 186 2.41 -9.98 15.41
C GLY A 186 3.52 -9.42 16.30
N ASP A 187 3.26 -8.35 17.07
CA ASP A 187 4.22 -7.74 18.00
C ASP A 187 4.34 -8.51 19.34
N GLY A 188 3.65 -9.66 19.46
CA GLY A 188 3.69 -10.55 20.63
C GLY A 188 4.96 -11.39 20.77
N VAL A 189 6.10 -10.99 20.20
CA VAL A 189 7.39 -11.56 20.60
C VAL A 189 7.84 -10.82 21.86
N SER A 190 7.42 -11.39 22.99
CA SER A 190 7.84 -10.97 24.32
C SER A 190 9.37 -10.97 24.40
N LEU A 191 9.94 -9.79 24.64
CA LEU A 191 11.23 -9.69 25.32
C LEU A 191 11.00 -10.18 26.76
N VAL A 192 11.20 -11.47 26.99
CA VAL A 192 11.26 -12.06 28.33
C VAL A 192 12.71 -12.39 28.63
N GLY A 193 13.22 -11.75 29.69
CA GLY A 193 14.21 -12.31 30.62
C GLY A 193 15.66 -12.27 30.19
#